data_AF-A0A087E613-F1
#
_entry.id   AF-A0A087E613-F1
#
_cell.length_a   1.000
_cell.length_b   1.000
_cell.length_c   1.000
_cell.angle_alpha   90.00
_cell.angle_beta   90.00
_cell.angle_gamma   90.00
#
_symmetry.space_group_name_H-M   'P 1'
#
loop_
_entity.id
_entity.type
_entity.pdbx_description
1 polymer ?
#
loop_
_entity_poly.entity_id
_entity_poly.type
_entity_poly.pdbx_seq_one_letter_code
_entity_poly.pdbx_strand_id
1 'polypeptide(L)'
;MVSVSAHSGSDSDRKDLLDLLMARLAVLLGDDVLERDRPADVAGTGVVGTTDETAGTAGAPGTADQSNATAATAPGSPHPADARTLLESIVFACLAESTDDERVVSLMHTLGWPAHYVCCSIAGTPPAHDVASCAASIRSQLPTHADGTPEDCLIGEHDGNLVALVRVDDGTSPDQVAHIAETCFDGHEPICLGPTRQNADGASRAIRAVINALFALNACTREVPQPMRCEDLLPERALMGDEDARDELITSIYEALKGDNPNDPTLQTVSIFLDSGASLDATARALSVHPNTVRYRLKRATEICGWDATDTREAYVLSTAITLGRLRDAGLWRDDGTL
;
A
#
# COMPACT_ATOMS: atom_id res chain seq x y z
N MET A 1 -7.63 -3.14 -23.68
CA MET A 1 -6.85 -1.98 -24.15
C MET A 1 -7.61 -0.71 -23.78
N VAL A 2 -7.57 -0.35 -22.50
CA VAL A 2 -7.89 1.00 -22.02
C VAL A 2 -6.71 1.33 -21.12
N SER A 3 -5.87 2.24 -21.59
CA SER A 3 -4.69 2.73 -20.88
C SER A 3 -5.20 3.73 -19.85
N VAL A 4 -5.08 3.41 -18.57
CA VAL A 4 -5.21 4.42 -17.51
C VAL A 4 -3.85 5.08 -17.43
N SER A 5 -3.75 6.27 -18.02
CA SER A 5 -2.58 7.12 -17.91
C SER A 5 -2.48 7.59 -16.46
N ALA A 6 -1.36 7.29 -15.80
CA ALA A 6 -0.98 7.88 -14.52
C ALA A 6 -0.98 9.40 -14.66
N HIS A 7 -2.08 10.04 -14.29
CA HIS A 7 -2.16 11.48 -14.13
C HIS A 7 -1.68 11.76 -12.72
N SER A 8 -0.56 12.49 -12.61
CA SER A 8 -0.20 13.18 -11.38
C SER A 8 -1.29 14.21 -11.08
N GLY A 9 -2.34 13.79 -10.37
CA GLY A 9 -3.46 14.62 -9.97
C GLY A 9 -2.96 15.76 -9.09
N SER A 10 -3.45 16.98 -9.35
CA SER A 10 -3.16 18.12 -8.49
C SER A 10 -3.74 17.89 -7.09
N ASP A 11 -3.26 18.63 -6.10
CA ASP A 11 -3.77 18.55 -4.72
C ASP A 11 -5.29 18.81 -4.63
N SER A 12 -5.83 19.56 -5.61
CA SER A 12 -7.27 19.76 -5.80
C SER A 12 -7.98 18.49 -6.26
N ASP A 13 -7.41 17.75 -7.22
CA ASP A 13 -8.02 16.54 -7.77
C ASP A 13 -8.06 15.41 -6.72
N ARG A 14 -7.02 15.31 -5.87
CA ARG A 14 -6.98 14.36 -4.74
C ARG A 14 -8.06 14.66 -3.70
N LYS A 15 -8.27 15.95 -3.40
CA LYS A 15 -9.33 16.39 -2.49
C LYS A 15 -10.73 16.10 -3.04
N ASP A 16 -10.94 16.33 -4.33
CA ASP A 16 -12.21 16.06 -5.01
C ASP A 16 -12.54 14.55 -5.05
N LEU A 17 -11.52 13.68 -5.21
CA LEU A 17 -11.69 12.23 -5.12
C LEU A 17 -12.11 11.80 -3.71
N LEU A 18 -11.47 12.33 -2.67
CA LEU A 18 -11.86 11.99 -1.30
C LEU A 18 -13.27 12.47 -0.99
N ASP A 19 -13.63 13.70 -1.39
CA ASP A 19 -14.97 14.22 -1.20
C ASP A 19 -16.02 13.38 -1.96
N LEU A 20 -15.69 12.87 -3.16
CA LEU A 20 -16.53 11.94 -3.92
C LEU A 20 -16.69 10.57 -3.24
N LEU A 21 -15.58 10.00 -2.73
CA LEU A 21 -15.60 8.73 -2.01
C LEU A 21 -16.37 8.85 -0.68
N MET A 22 -16.17 9.94 0.06
CA MET A 22 -16.89 10.24 1.28
C MET A 22 -18.37 10.54 1.02
N ALA A 23 -18.70 11.19 -0.10
CA ALA A 23 -20.09 11.37 -0.53
C ALA A 23 -20.74 10.03 -0.89
N ARG A 24 -20.01 9.12 -1.57
CA ARG A 24 -20.48 7.75 -1.83
C ARG A 24 -20.72 6.97 -0.53
N LEU A 25 -19.80 7.09 0.43
CA LEU A 25 -19.95 6.50 1.76
C LEU A 25 -21.17 7.09 2.49
N ALA A 26 -21.37 8.41 2.42
CA ALA A 26 -22.50 9.10 3.03
C ALA A 26 -23.85 8.72 2.39
N VAL A 27 -23.89 8.45 1.08
CA VAL A 27 -25.09 7.92 0.41
C VAL A 27 -25.36 6.47 0.84
N LEU A 28 -24.33 5.63 0.89
CA LEU A 28 -24.44 4.23 1.35
C LEU A 28 -24.84 4.10 2.82
N LEU A 29 -24.40 5.03 3.67
CA LEU A 29 -24.77 5.10 5.08
C LEU A 29 -26.07 5.90 5.32
N GLY A 30 -26.43 6.79 4.40
CA GLY A 30 -27.51 7.78 4.55
C GLY A 30 -28.90 7.28 4.17
N ASP A 31 -29.00 6.26 3.30
CA ASP A 31 -30.29 5.63 2.99
C ASP A 31 -30.89 4.88 4.20
N ASP A 32 -30.08 4.55 5.22
CA ASP A 32 -30.53 3.85 6.44
C ASP A 32 -30.73 4.75 7.67
N VAL A 33 -30.26 5.99 7.65
CA VAL A 33 -30.29 6.89 8.83
C VAL A 33 -31.46 7.86 8.80
N LEU A 34 -32.03 8.18 7.63
CA LEU A 34 -33.11 9.18 7.50
C LEU A 34 -34.54 8.64 7.75
N GLU A 35 -34.74 7.34 7.95
CA GLU A 35 -36.07 6.80 8.30
C GLU A 35 -36.33 6.65 9.81
N ARG A 36 -35.33 6.90 10.68
CA ARG A 36 -35.48 6.70 12.14
C ARG A 36 -36.12 7.84 12.92
N ASP A 37 -36.38 9.00 12.31
CA ASP A 37 -36.79 10.20 13.05
C ASP A 37 -38.14 10.78 12.58
N ARG A 38 -39.17 9.92 12.49
CA ARG A 38 -40.56 10.37 12.60
C ARG A 38 -41.11 10.01 13.98
N PRO A 39 -41.35 10.99 14.87
CA PRO A 39 -41.96 10.71 16.17
C PRO A 39 -43.39 10.20 15.96
N ALA A 40 -43.72 9.11 16.65
CA ALA A 40 -45.07 8.56 16.72
C ALA A 40 -46.02 9.62 17.30
N ASP A 41 -46.98 10.04 16.50
CA ASP A 41 -48.03 10.97 16.91
C ASP A 41 -48.97 10.27 17.89
N VAL A 42 -48.92 10.69 19.15
CA VAL A 42 -49.84 10.27 20.21
C VAL A 42 -50.85 11.40 20.42
N ALA A 43 -52.06 11.20 19.93
CA ALA A 43 -53.23 11.94 20.38
C ALA A 43 -54.41 10.97 20.48
N GLY A 44 -54.69 10.53 21.70
CA GLY A 44 -55.97 9.91 22.02
C GLY A 44 -57.06 10.96 22.23
N THR A 45 -58.30 10.60 21.94
CA THR A 45 -59.49 10.91 22.79
C THR A 45 -60.65 10.03 22.34
N GLY A 46 -61.47 9.62 23.31
CA GLY A 46 -62.39 8.49 23.20
C GLY A 46 -63.71 8.76 22.48
N VAL A 47 -64.59 7.74 22.47
CA VAL A 47 -65.95 7.76 23.04
C VAL A 47 -66.68 6.45 22.67
N VAL A 48 -67.17 5.77 23.72
CA VAL A 48 -68.43 4.99 23.91
C VAL A 48 -69.00 4.12 22.77
N GLY A 49 -69.29 2.84 23.11
CA GLY A 49 -70.27 2.01 22.40
C GLY A 49 -70.36 0.58 22.95
N THR A 50 -71.48 0.28 23.62
CA THR A 50 -71.87 -0.98 24.29
C THR A 50 -72.37 -2.09 23.36
N THR A 51 -72.63 -3.27 23.96
CA THR A 51 -73.37 -4.49 23.52
C THR A 51 -72.54 -5.55 22.79
N ASP A 52 -72.73 -6.86 22.92
CA ASP A 52 -73.30 -7.82 23.89
C ASP A 52 -73.00 -9.22 23.27
N GLU A 53 -73.17 -10.29 24.04
CA GLU A 53 -73.50 -11.67 23.59
C GLU A 53 -72.44 -12.67 23.06
N THR A 54 -72.18 -13.64 23.96
CA THR A 54 -72.29 -15.13 23.81
C THR A 54 -71.41 -15.94 22.85
N ALA A 55 -70.59 -16.80 23.48
CA ALA A 55 -70.49 -18.27 23.36
C ALA A 55 -70.70 -19.00 22.01
N GLY A 56 -69.77 -19.91 21.67
CA GLY A 56 -70.12 -21.18 21.02
C GLY A 56 -69.15 -21.79 20.00
N THR A 57 -68.35 -22.77 20.45
CA THR A 57 -68.06 -24.08 19.83
C THR A 57 -67.49 -24.24 18.39
N ALA A 58 -66.28 -24.83 18.35
CA ALA A 58 -65.76 -25.93 17.52
C ALA A 58 -66.13 -26.10 16.02
N GLY A 59 -65.08 -26.20 15.18
CA GLY A 59 -65.11 -26.85 13.86
C GLY A 59 -63.79 -26.70 13.09
N ALA A 60 -63.04 -27.78 12.94
CA ALA A 60 -61.90 -27.91 12.01
C ALA A 60 -62.37 -28.42 10.63
N PRO A 61 -61.47 -28.65 9.65
CA PRO A 61 -60.56 -27.73 8.98
C PRO A 61 -60.93 -27.56 7.49
N GLY A 62 -60.73 -26.38 6.91
CA GLY A 62 -60.96 -26.10 5.50
C GLY A 62 -59.67 -25.76 4.77
N THR A 63 -59.26 -26.64 3.85
CA THR A 63 -58.22 -26.41 2.85
C THR A 63 -58.65 -25.29 1.90
N ALA A 64 -57.90 -24.19 1.88
CA ALA A 64 -58.02 -23.18 0.83
C ALA A 64 -56.63 -22.58 0.53
N ASP A 65 -56.14 -23.01 -0.62
CA ASP A 65 -55.15 -22.41 -1.51
C ASP A 65 -55.06 -20.87 -1.37
N GLN A 66 -53.89 -20.38 -0.95
CA GLN A 66 -53.52 -18.97 -1.07
C GLN A 66 -52.12 -18.88 -1.67
N SER A 67 -52.13 -18.56 -2.97
CA SER A 67 -51.14 -17.81 -3.72
C SER A 67 -49.99 -17.24 -2.88
N ASN A 68 -48.80 -17.79 -3.15
CA ASN A 68 -47.51 -17.36 -2.64
C ASN A 68 -47.25 -15.90 -3.09
N ALA A 69 -47.64 -14.93 -2.26
CA ALA A 69 -47.21 -13.55 -2.41
C ALA A 69 -45.72 -13.51 -2.05
N THR A 70 -44.87 -13.36 -3.07
CA THR A 70 -43.45 -13.03 -2.92
C THR A 70 -43.35 -11.75 -2.11
N ALA A 71 -43.08 -11.90 -0.80
CA ALA A 71 -42.63 -10.80 0.03
C ALA A 71 -41.33 -10.29 -0.60
N ALA A 72 -41.42 -9.10 -1.20
CA ALA A 72 -40.25 -8.35 -1.60
C ALA A 72 -39.42 -8.12 -0.32
N THR A 73 -38.29 -8.83 -0.22
CA THR A 73 -37.27 -8.58 0.78
C THR A 73 -36.92 -7.10 0.69
N ALA A 74 -37.22 -6.34 1.74
CA ALA A 74 -36.72 -4.98 1.89
C ALA A 74 -35.19 -4.99 1.68
N PRO A 75 -34.59 -3.97 1.04
CA PRO A 75 -33.13 -3.88 0.98
C PRO A 75 -32.63 -3.92 2.43
N GLY A 76 -31.98 -5.03 2.80
CA GLY A 76 -31.46 -5.19 4.15
C GLY A 76 -30.39 -4.15 4.38
N SER A 77 -30.39 -3.53 5.56
CA SER A 77 -29.30 -2.69 6.04
C SER A 77 -27.95 -3.33 5.72
N PRO A 78 -26.96 -2.58 5.22
CA PRO A 78 -25.68 -3.15 4.81
C PRO A 78 -25.11 -3.97 5.96
N HIS A 79 -24.72 -5.21 5.67
CA HIS A 79 -24.17 -6.09 6.70
C HIS A 79 -22.88 -5.42 7.24
N PRO A 80 -22.60 -5.44 8.55
CA PRO A 80 -21.44 -4.74 9.12
C PRO A 80 -20.10 -5.18 8.47
N ALA A 81 -20.03 -6.40 7.92
CA ALA A 81 -18.89 -6.86 7.13
C ALA A 81 -18.73 -6.11 5.79
N ASP A 82 -19.83 -5.72 5.14
CA ASP A 82 -19.83 -4.96 3.89
C ASP A 82 -19.35 -3.53 4.14
N ALA A 83 -19.76 -2.93 5.27
CA ALA A 83 -19.33 -1.60 5.67
C ALA A 83 -17.82 -1.53 5.98
N ARG A 84 -17.27 -2.52 6.69
CA ARG A 84 -15.83 -2.61 6.93
C ARG A 84 -15.06 -2.79 5.63
N THR A 85 -15.48 -3.71 4.76
CA THR A 85 -14.82 -3.99 3.48
C THR A 85 -14.82 -2.75 2.57
N LEU A 86 -15.91 -2.01 2.54
CA LEU A 86 -16.01 -0.74 1.83
C LEU A 86 -15.04 0.31 2.40
N LEU A 87 -14.96 0.42 3.73
CA LEU A 87 -14.03 1.34 4.39
C LEU A 87 -12.58 0.97 4.10
N GLU A 88 -12.22 -0.31 4.17
CA GLU A 88 -10.89 -0.81 3.78
C GLU A 88 -10.57 -0.43 2.33
N SER A 89 -11.51 -0.64 1.41
CA SER A 89 -11.32 -0.29 -0.01
C SER A 89 -11.09 1.21 -0.22
N ILE A 90 -11.83 2.06 0.49
CA ILE A 90 -11.67 3.53 0.43
C ILE A 90 -10.31 3.94 0.97
N VAL A 91 -9.94 3.45 2.16
CA VAL A 91 -8.66 3.78 2.79
C VAL A 91 -7.48 3.33 1.93
N PHE A 92 -7.57 2.13 1.36
CA PHE A 92 -6.57 1.62 0.42
C PHE A 92 -6.42 2.55 -0.79
N ALA A 93 -7.54 2.93 -1.43
CA ALA A 93 -7.51 3.83 -2.57
C ALA A 93 -6.89 5.20 -2.24
N CYS A 94 -7.19 5.74 -1.05
CA CYS A 94 -6.59 7.00 -0.59
C CYS A 94 -5.07 6.88 -0.48
N LEU A 95 -4.60 5.84 0.21
CA LEU A 95 -3.17 5.61 0.42
C LEU A 95 -2.43 5.32 -0.90
N ALA A 96 -3.04 4.58 -1.83
CA ALA A 96 -2.47 4.34 -3.16
C ALA A 96 -2.31 5.64 -3.96
N GLU A 97 -3.22 6.59 -3.81
CA GLU A 97 -3.22 7.90 -4.48
C GLU A 97 -2.46 9.00 -3.70
N SER A 98 -1.59 8.61 -2.76
CA SER A 98 -0.80 9.55 -1.94
C SER A 98 -1.64 10.49 -1.06
N THR A 99 -2.83 10.04 -0.63
CA THR A 99 -3.68 10.74 0.34
C THR A 99 -3.56 10.06 1.70
N ASP A 100 -2.93 10.75 2.65
CA ASP A 100 -2.52 10.23 3.97
C ASP A 100 -2.79 11.23 5.12
N ASP A 101 -3.71 12.17 4.90
CA ASP A 101 -4.05 13.23 5.84
C ASP A 101 -4.82 12.77 7.10
N GLU A 102 -5.16 13.70 8.00
CA GLU A 102 -5.86 13.42 9.27
C GLU A 102 -7.19 12.65 9.09
N ARG A 103 -7.85 12.78 7.92
CA ARG A 103 -9.07 12.04 7.60
C ARG A 103 -8.75 10.57 7.41
N VAL A 104 -7.71 10.26 6.63
CA VAL A 104 -7.24 8.89 6.40
C VAL A 104 -6.73 8.27 7.70
N VAL A 105 -6.00 9.03 8.53
CA VAL A 105 -5.60 8.60 9.88
C VAL A 105 -6.82 8.23 10.73
N SER A 106 -7.88 9.05 10.70
CA SER A 106 -9.12 8.78 11.44
C SER A 106 -9.84 7.51 10.94
N LEU A 107 -9.82 7.26 9.63
CA LEU A 107 -10.37 6.03 9.05
C LEU A 107 -9.54 4.81 9.42
N MET A 108 -8.20 4.91 9.41
CA MET A 108 -7.29 3.86 9.88
C MET A 108 -7.56 3.50 11.34
N HIS A 109 -7.73 4.48 12.23
CA HIS A 109 -8.15 4.23 13.62
C HIS A 109 -9.50 3.52 13.71
N THR A 110 -10.45 3.87 12.83
CA THR A 110 -11.77 3.22 12.77
C THR A 110 -11.66 1.75 12.34
N LEU A 111 -10.67 1.44 11.49
CA LEU A 111 -10.36 0.08 11.06
C LEU A 111 -9.62 -0.75 12.12
N GLY A 112 -9.14 -0.11 13.21
CA GLY A 112 -8.46 -0.77 14.31
C GLY A 112 -6.96 -0.48 14.40
N TRP A 113 -6.38 0.25 13.44
CA TRP A 113 -4.97 0.59 13.46
C TRP A 113 -4.67 1.54 14.63
N PRO A 114 -3.54 1.35 15.35
CA PRO A 114 -3.17 2.21 16.46
C PRO A 114 -2.64 3.56 15.96
N ALA A 115 -2.46 4.52 16.87
CA ALA A 115 -1.92 5.84 16.51
C ALA A 115 -0.48 5.81 16.01
N HIS A 116 0.29 4.82 16.47
CA HIS A 116 1.65 4.57 16.04
C HIS A 116 1.80 3.11 15.65
N TYR A 117 2.20 2.86 14.42
CA TYR A 117 2.46 1.52 13.91
C TYR A 117 3.62 1.52 12.94
N VAL A 118 4.24 0.35 12.83
CA VAL A 118 5.18 0.01 11.78
C VAL A 118 4.44 -0.92 10.81
N CYS A 119 4.69 -0.79 9.52
CA CYS A 119 4.04 -1.60 8.49
C CYS A 119 4.96 -1.85 7.31
N CYS A 120 4.66 -2.87 6.52
CA CYS A 120 5.23 -3.09 5.20
C CYS A 120 4.12 -3.56 4.24
N SER A 121 4.38 -3.51 2.94
CA SER A 121 3.43 -3.97 1.94
C SER A 121 3.93 -5.22 1.24
N ILE A 122 3.03 -6.10 0.84
CA ILE A 122 3.30 -7.18 -0.10
C ILE A 122 2.33 -7.07 -1.26
N ALA A 123 2.77 -7.43 -2.44
CA ALA A 123 1.92 -7.44 -3.63
C ALA A 123 2.25 -8.61 -4.54
N GLY A 124 1.24 -9.13 -5.21
CA GLY A 124 1.41 -10.18 -6.21
C GLY A 124 0.09 -10.59 -6.83
N THR A 125 0.17 -11.47 -7.82
CA THR A 125 -1.01 -12.04 -8.48
C THR A 125 -1.65 -13.11 -7.58
N PRO A 126 -2.95 -13.01 -7.26
CA PRO A 126 -3.68 -14.07 -6.57
C PRO A 126 -3.71 -15.37 -7.40
N PRO A 127 -3.54 -16.55 -6.77
CA PRO A 127 -3.73 -17.83 -7.45
C PRO A 127 -5.11 -17.92 -8.10
N ALA A 128 -5.17 -18.37 -9.35
CA ALA A 128 -6.40 -18.44 -10.15
C ALA A 128 -7.17 -17.10 -10.27
N HIS A 129 -6.51 -15.97 -10.01
CA HIS A 129 -7.12 -14.63 -9.92
C HIS A 129 -8.26 -14.52 -8.88
N ASP A 130 -8.25 -15.38 -7.85
CA ASP A 130 -9.22 -15.32 -6.75
C ASP A 130 -8.74 -14.39 -5.63
N VAL A 131 -9.07 -13.10 -5.78
CA VAL A 131 -8.74 -12.04 -4.84
C VAL A 131 -9.28 -12.31 -3.43
N ALA A 132 -10.53 -12.77 -3.32
CA ALA A 132 -11.19 -12.95 -2.02
C ALA A 132 -10.56 -14.10 -1.22
N SER A 133 -10.26 -15.22 -1.88
CA SER A 133 -9.60 -16.37 -1.25
C SER A 133 -8.14 -16.06 -0.85
N CYS A 134 -7.40 -15.34 -1.72
CA CYS A 134 -6.05 -14.92 -1.42
C CYS A 134 -6.01 -13.93 -0.23
N ALA A 135 -6.89 -12.93 -0.21
CA ALA A 135 -7.01 -11.99 0.90
C ALA A 135 -7.36 -12.69 2.22
N ALA A 136 -8.30 -13.64 2.20
CA ALA A 136 -8.65 -14.46 3.36
C ALA A 136 -7.46 -15.33 3.83
N SER A 137 -6.67 -15.86 2.90
CA SER A 137 -5.47 -16.66 3.21
C SER A 137 -4.40 -15.82 3.91
N ILE A 138 -4.11 -14.61 3.40
CA ILE A 138 -3.19 -13.66 4.03
C ILE A 138 -3.63 -13.35 5.46
N ARG A 139 -4.90 -12.95 5.63
CA ARG A 139 -5.50 -12.67 6.95
C ARG A 139 -5.34 -13.82 7.93
N SER A 140 -5.67 -15.04 7.49
CA SER A 140 -5.62 -16.25 8.33
C SER A 140 -4.22 -16.66 8.81
N GLN A 141 -3.17 -16.21 8.13
CA GLN A 141 -1.77 -16.48 8.51
C GLN A 141 -1.17 -15.40 9.41
N LEU A 142 -1.83 -14.26 9.56
CA LEU A 142 -1.36 -13.19 10.44
C LEU A 142 -1.70 -13.52 11.89
N PRO A 143 -0.72 -13.44 12.81
CA PRO A 143 -0.98 -13.68 14.22
C PRO A 143 -1.80 -12.53 14.82
N THR A 144 -2.55 -12.83 15.89
CA THR A 144 -3.14 -11.76 16.70
C THR A 144 -2.03 -10.98 17.39
N HIS A 145 -2.14 -9.65 17.36
CA HIS A 145 -1.15 -8.78 17.97
C HIS A 145 -1.21 -8.79 19.51
N ALA A 146 -0.09 -8.45 20.16
CA ALA A 146 0.03 -8.49 21.61
C ALA A 146 -0.89 -7.50 22.34
N ASP A 147 -1.31 -6.43 21.66
CA ASP A 147 -2.28 -5.44 22.16
C ASP A 147 -3.74 -5.94 22.13
N GLY A 148 -3.98 -7.16 21.62
CA GLY A 148 -5.30 -7.77 21.52
C GLY A 148 -6.15 -7.24 20.35
N THR A 149 -5.56 -6.44 19.46
CA THR A 149 -6.24 -5.99 18.23
C THR A 149 -6.25 -7.14 17.19
N PRO A 150 -7.40 -7.41 16.55
CA PRO A 150 -7.49 -8.44 15.52
C PRO A 150 -6.92 -7.93 14.18
N GLU A 151 -6.03 -8.72 13.57
CA GLU A 151 -5.57 -8.67 12.16
C GLU A 151 -5.50 -7.26 11.53
N ASP A 152 -4.41 -6.52 11.77
CA ASP A 152 -4.18 -5.22 11.13
C ASP A 152 -3.48 -5.40 9.77
N CYS A 153 -4.25 -5.91 8.80
CA CYS A 153 -3.89 -5.75 7.39
C CYS A 153 -4.99 -5.03 6.61
N LEU A 154 -4.55 -4.12 5.74
CA LEU A 154 -5.36 -3.41 4.78
C LEU A 154 -5.07 -4.00 3.40
N ILE A 155 -6.09 -4.54 2.75
CA ILE A 155 -5.93 -5.24 1.48
C ILE A 155 -6.75 -4.53 0.41
N GLY A 156 -6.16 -4.34 -0.76
CA GLY A 156 -6.83 -3.79 -1.94
C GLY A 156 -6.25 -4.33 -3.23
N GLU A 157 -6.98 -4.14 -4.32
CA GLU A 157 -6.56 -4.55 -5.65
C GLU A 157 -6.04 -3.34 -6.45
N HIS A 158 -4.98 -3.54 -7.21
CA HIS A 158 -4.46 -2.57 -8.15
C HIS A 158 -3.92 -3.26 -9.41
N ASP A 159 -4.47 -2.91 -10.58
CA ASP A 159 -4.08 -3.46 -11.89
C ASP A 159 -3.98 -5.00 -11.94
N GLY A 160 -4.94 -5.69 -11.30
CA GLY A 160 -5.01 -7.15 -11.24
C GLY A 160 -4.07 -7.81 -10.23
N ASN A 161 -3.27 -7.02 -9.51
CA ASN A 161 -2.49 -7.47 -8.36
C ASN A 161 -3.24 -7.22 -7.07
N LEU A 162 -3.09 -8.12 -6.10
CA LEU A 162 -3.55 -7.90 -4.75
C LEU A 162 -2.41 -7.31 -3.93
N VAL A 163 -2.67 -6.20 -3.24
CA VAL A 163 -1.73 -5.50 -2.39
C VAL A 163 -2.23 -5.57 -0.95
N ALA A 164 -1.39 -6.06 -0.04
CA ALA A 164 -1.66 -6.11 1.38
C ALA A 164 -0.64 -5.25 2.14
N LEU A 165 -1.12 -4.22 2.83
CA LEU A 165 -0.37 -3.51 3.85
C LEU A 165 -0.55 -4.26 5.17
N VAL A 166 0.57 -4.69 5.76
CA VAL A 166 0.59 -5.53 6.95
C VAL A 166 1.32 -4.79 8.07
N ARG A 167 0.72 -4.77 9.26
CA ARG A 167 1.37 -4.24 10.46
C ARG A 167 2.52 -5.16 10.91
N VAL A 168 3.65 -4.55 11.23
CA VAL A 168 4.89 -5.22 11.68
C VAL A 168 5.14 -4.87 13.13
N ASP A 169 5.39 -5.88 13.96
CA ASP A 169 5.71 -5.75 15.38
C ASP A 169 6.46 -6.98 15.90
N ASP A 170 6.64 -7.10 17.21
CA ASP A 170 7.33 -8.25 17.83
C ASP A 170 6.67 -9.61 17.50
N GLY A 171 5.39 -9.62 17.15
CA GLY A 171 4.64 -10.81 16.77
C GLY A 171 4.63 -11.10 15.26
N THR A 172 4.87 -10.09 14.42
CA THR A 172 4.88 -10.20 12.95
C THR A 172 6.11 -9.53 12.37
N SER A 173 7.14 -10.32 12.03
CA SER A 173 8.39 -9.80 11.45
C SER A 173 8.28 -9.62 9.93
N PRO A 174 9.12 -8.77 9.30
CA PRO A 174 9.19 -8.66 7.84
C PRO A 174 9.46 -9.99 7.13
N ASP A 175 10.26 -10.88 7.74
CA ASP A 175 10.54 -12.21 7.20
C ASP A 175 9.31 -13.11 7.23
N GLN A 176 8.47 -13.00 8.27
CA GLN A 176 7.20 -13.70 8.32
C GLN A 176 6.23 -13.17 7.25
N VAL A 177 6.17 -11.86 7.05
CA VAL A 177 5.36 -11.25 5.99
C VAL A 177 5.82 -11.71 4.61
N ALA A 178 7.14 -11.81 4.38
CA ALA A 178 7.70 -12.37 3.15
C ALA A 178 7.27 -13.84 2.94
N HIS A 179 7.31 -14.66 4.00
CA HIS A 179 6.85 -16.04 3.93
C HIS A 179 5.34 -16.15 3.63
N ILE A 180 4.52 -15.27 4.20
CA ILE A 180 3.09 -15.19 3.87
C ILE A 180 2.89 -14.87 2.39
N ALA A 181 3.66 -13.92 1.84
CA ALA A 181 3.60 -13.58 0.42
C ALA A 181 3.93 -14.79 -0.48
N GLU A 182 5.01 -15.51 -0.20
CA GLU A 182 5.42 -16.71 -0.94
C GLU A 182 4.38 -17.83 -0.93
N THR A 183 3.59 -17.94 0.15
CA THR A 183 2.60 -19.00 0.30
C THR A 183 1.21 -18.62 -0.23
N CYS A 184 0.88 -17.32 -0.27
CA CYS A 184 -0.45 -16.84 -0.64
C CYS A 184 -0.58 -16.42 -2.11
N PHE A 185 0.50 -15.94 -2.74
CA PHE A 185 0.48 -15.48 -4.14
C PHE A 185 0.86 -16.60 -5.12
N ASP A 186 0.60 -16.38 -6.41
CA ASP A 186 1.05 -17.29 -7.46
C ASP A 186 2.58 -17.21 -7.62
N GLY A 187 3.29 -18.28 -7.27
CA GLY A 187 4.76 -18.36 -7.35
C GLY A 187 5.32 -18.41 -8.78
N HIS A 188 4.46 -18.43 -9.82
CA HIS A 188 4.87 -18.25 -11.21
C HIS A 188 4.80 -16.78 -11.67
N GLU A 189 4.17 -15.92 -10.89
CA GLU A 189 4.07 -14.48 -11.15
C GLU A 189 4.97 -13.70 -10.19
N PRO A 190 5.34 -12.44 -10.51
CA PRO A 190 6.17 -11.62 -9.65
C PRO A 190 5.51 -11.34 -8.29
N ILE A 191 6.26 -11.56 -7.20
CA ILE A 191 5.85 -11.21 -5.83
C ILE A 191 6.77 -10.11 -5.33
N CYS A 192 6.20 -8.99 -4.90
CA CYS A 192 6.93 -7.82 -4.43
C CYS A 192 6.76 -7.59 -2.93
N LEU A 193 7.87 -7.32 -2.26
CA LEU A 193 7.98 -6.96 -0.86
C LEU A 193 8.36 -5.48 -0.74
N GLY A 194 7.56 -4.74 0.01
CA GLY A 194 7.74 -3.33 0.31
C GLY A 194 8.63 -3.11 1.54
N PRO A 195 9.28 -1.94 1.63
CA PRO A 195 10.11 -1.63 2.76
C PRO A 195 9.26 -1.35 4.00
N THR A 196 9.88 -1.49 5.16
CA THR A 196 9.25 -1.13 6.43
C THR A 196 9.11 0.39 6.55
N ARG A 197 7.92 0.85 6.94
CA ARG A 197 7.53 2.25 7.09
C ARG A 197 6.64 2.45 8.31
N GLN A 198 6.32 3.71 8.66
CA GLN A 198 5.59 4.04 9.89
C GLN A 198 4.40 4.96 9.60
N ASN A 199 3.29 4.71 10.31
CA ASN A 199 2.08 5.55 10.28
C ASN A 199 1.48 5.72 8.87
N ALA A 200 0.55 6.67 8.70
CA ALA A 200 -0.23 6.81 7.47
C ALA A 200 0.60 7.22 6.24
N ASP A 201 1.50 8.21 6.38
CA ASP A 201 2.44 8.59 5.30
C ASP A 201 3.31 7.40 4.90
N GLY A 202 3.89 6.70 5.88
CA GLY A 202 4.67 5.51 5.61
C GLY A 202 3.88 4.38 4.95
N ALA A 203 2.62 4.18 5.35
CA ALA A 203 1.72 3.21 4.75
C ALA A 203 1.40 3.54 3.28
N SER A 204 1.13 4.81 2.97
CA SER A 204 0.94 5.27 1.60
C SER A 204 2.17 5.00 0.74
N ARG A 205 3.36 5.36 1.24
CA ARG A 205 4.63 5.09 0.56
C ARG A 205 4.90 3.59 0.38
N ALA A 206 4.57 2.76 1.36
CA ALA A 206 4.76 1.30 1.28
C ALA A 206 3.86 0.67 0.20
N ILE A 207 2.58 1.06 0.15
CA ILE A 207 1.63 0.60 -0.87
C ILE A 207 2.08 1.04 -2.26
N ARG A 208 2.41 2.33 -2.41
CA ARG A 208 2.91 2.87 -3.69
C ARG A 208 4.20 2.22 -4.13
N ALA A 209 5.12 1.91 -3.20
CA ALA A 209 6.39 1.28 -3.54
C ALA A 209 6.19 -0.07 -4.24
N VAL A 210 5.32 -0.95 -3.71
CA VAL A 210 5.06 -2.27 -4.33
C VAL A 210 4.30 -2.14 -5.65
N ILE A 211 3.35 -1.20 -5.75
CA ILE A 211 2.63 -0.90 -6.99
C ILE A 211 3.62 -0.44 -8.09
N ASN A 212 4.45 0.56 -7.76
CA ASN A 212 5.42 1.12 -8.69
C ASN A 212 6.51 0.12 -9.05
N ALA A 213 6.92 -0.74 -8.12
CA ALA A 213 7.89 -1.80 -8.39
C ALA A 213 7.33 -2.84 -9.38
N LEU A 214 6.11 -3.35 -9.17
CA LEU A 214 5.47 -4.26 -10.10
C LEU A 214 5.27 -3.62 -11.48
N PHE A 215 4.90 -2.34 -11.53
CA PHE A 215 4.80 -1.62 -12.80
C PHE A 215 6.17 -1.45 -13.50
N ALA A 216 7.20 -1.05 -12.75
CA ALA A 216 8.57 -0.87 -13.23
C ALA A 216 9.17 -2.17 -13.80
N LEU A 217 8.76 -3.32 -13.28
CA LEU A 217 9.21 -4.63 -13.73
C LEU A 217 8.94 -4.87 -15.22
N ASN A 218 7.89 -4.27 -15.80
CA ASN A 218 7.59 -4.35 -17.23
C ASN A 218 8.69 -3.77 -18.13
N ALA A 219 9.50 -2.84 -17.60
CA ALA A 219 10.65 -2.26 -18.30
C ALA A 219 11.97 -2.97 -17.94
N CYS A 220 11.96 -3.88 -16.97
CA CYS A 220 13.16 -4.59 -16.54
C CYS A 220 13.48 -5.73 -17.52
N THR A 221 14.66 -5.67 -18.13
CA THR A 221 15.14 -6.72 -19.05
C THR A 221 15.98 -7.78 -18.36
N ARG A 222 16.14 -7.69 -17.03
CA ARG A 222 17.00 -8.56 -16.23
C ARG A 222 16.13 -9.45 -15.34
N GLU A 223 16.66 -10.61 -14.98
CA GLU A 223 16.06 -11.42 -13.93
C GLU A 223 16.17 -10.66 -12.60
N VAL A 224 15.06 -10.60 -11.87
CA VAL A 224 14.96 -10.01 -10.52
C VAL A 224 14.74 -11.17 -9.54
N PRO A 225 15.38 -11.16 -8.35
CA PRO A 225 15.12 -12.17 -7.31
C PRO A 225 13.62 -12.34 -7.04
N GLN A 226 13.19 -13.56 -6.71
CA GLN A 226 11.81 -13.84 -6.33
C GLN A 226 11.77 -14.47 -4.92
N PRO A 227 10.98 -13.93 -3.98
CA PRO A 227 10.27 -12.64 -4.07
C PRO A 227 11.20 -11.45 -4.27
N MET A 228 10.77 -10.47 -5.05
CA MET A 228 11.52 -9.24 -5.28
C MET A 228 11.27 -8.23 -4.17
N ARG A 229 12.27 -7.41 -3.88
CA ARG A 229 12.14 -6.23 -3.03
C ARG A 229 11.87 -4.99 -3.86
N CYS A 230 11.18 -4.00 -3.31
CA CYS A 230 11.00 -2.70 -3.94
C CYS A 230 12.35 -2.01 -4.24
N GLU A 231 13.36 -2.28 -3.41
CA GLU A 231 14.72 -1.77 -3.56
C GLU A 231 15.42 -2.33 -4.82
N ASP A 232 15.02 -3.52 -5.30
CA ASP A 232 15.60 -4.16 -6.47
C ASP A 232 15.32 -3.40 -7.77
N LEU A 233 14.37 -2.45 -7.78
CA LEU A 233 13.96 -1.66 -8.94
C LEU A 233 14.05 -0.14 -8.70
N LEU A 234 14.87 0.32 -7.76
CA LEU A 234 14.99 1.76 -7.46
C LEU A 234 15.27 2.63 -8.70
N PRO A 235 16.23 2.32 -9.59
CA PRO A 235 16.48 3.14 -10.76
C PRO A 235 15.29 3.19 -11.73
N GLU A 236 14.67 2.04 -12.00
CA GLU A 236 13.54 1.93 -12.91
C GLU A 236 12.34 2.73 -12.35
N ARG A 237 12.06 2.59 -11.05
CA ARG A 237 11.05 3.37 -10.32
C ARG A 237 11.34 4.87 -10.37
N ALA A 238 12.58 5.28 -10.12
CA ALA A 238 12.96 6.69 -10.15
C ALA A 238 12.80 7.31 -11.56
N LEU A 239 13.09 6.54 -12.61
CA LEU A 239 12.96 6.97 -14.01
C LEU A 239 11.50 7.09 -14.46
N MET A 240 10.59 6.27 -13.94
CA MET A 240 9.15 6.38 -14.22
C MET A 240 8.44 7.52 -13.47
N GLY A 241 9.12 8.19 -12.55
CA GLY A 241 8.52 9.29 -11.78
C GLY A 241 8.26 9.01 -10.32
N ASP A 242 8.63 7.83 -9.80
CA ASP A 242 8.48 7.51 -8.38
C ASP A 242 9.40 8.38 -7.52
N GLU A 243 8.82 9.36 -6.84
CA GLU A 243 9.52 10.28 -5.93
C GLU A 243 10.11 9.53 -4.73
N ASP A 244 9.42 8.52 -4.19
CA ASP A 244 9.91 7.76 -3.05
C ASP A 244 11.17 6.97 -3.41
N ALA A 245 11.23 6.43 -4.63
CA ALA A 245 12.44 5.75 -5.12
C ALA A 245 13.61 6.73 -5.34
N ARG A 246 13.34 7.96 -5.80
CA ARG A 246 14.37 9.00 -5.95
C ARG A 246 14.91 9.42 -4.60
N ASP A 247 14.04 9.70 -3.64
CA ASP A 247 14.40 10.07 -2.28
C ASP A 247 15.22 8.97 -1.61
N GLU A 248 14.87 7.70 -1.83
CA GLU A 248 15.59 6.55 -1.31
C GLU A 248 16.98 6.40 -1.95
N LEU A 249 17.11 6.51 -3.28
CA LEU A 249 18.42 6.53 -3.97
C LEU A 249 19.31 7.66 -3.44
N ILE A 250 18.73 8.82 -3.19
CA ILE A 250 19.48 9.97 -2.72
C ILE A 250 19.90 9.80 -1.25
N THR A 251 18.95 9.49 -0.37
CA THR A 251 19.18 9.46 1.09
C THR A 251 19.98 8.23 1.50
N SER A 252 19.55 7.03 1.09
CA SER A 252 20.13 5.77 1.54
C SER A 252 21.47 5.44 0.85
N ILE A 253 21.76 6.06 -0.30
CA ILE A 253 22.97 5.76 -1.07
C ILE A 253 23.85 7.01 -1.23
N TYR A 254 23.37 8.05 -1.91
CA TYR A 254 24.23 9.21 -2.22
C TYR A 254 24.67 9.96 -0.96
N GLU A 255 23.73 10.32 -0.09
CA GLU A 255 24.03 11.02 1.16
C GLU A 255 24.79 10.14 2.13
N ALA A 256 24.43 8.86 2.23
CA ALA A 256 25.17 7.89 3.04
C ALA A 256 26.65 7.79 2.63
N LEU A 257 26.93 7.73 1.32
CA LEU A 257 28.29 7.71 0.78
C LEU A 257 29.02 9.06 0.91
N LYS A 258 28.30 10.17 0.81
CA LYS A 258 28.82 11.52 0.99
C LYS A 258 29.27 11.72 2.44
N GLY A 259 28.45 11.27 3.39
CA GLY A 259 28.66 11.40 4.82
C GLY A 259 28.79 12.85 5.30
N ASP A 260 29.06 13.02 6.59
CA ASP A 260 29.23 14.34 7.20
C ASP A 260 30.64 14.92 7.02
N ASN A 261 31.63 14.06 6.75
CA ASN A 261 33.02 14.47 6.59
C ASN A 261 33.33 14.75 5.11
N PRO A 262 33.49 16.03 4.70
CA PRO A 262 33.74 16.38 3.31
C PRO A 262 35.07 15.85 2.75
N ASN A 263 35.97 15.42 3.64
CA ASN A 263 37.25 14.85 3.28
C ASN A 263 37.21 13.31 3.16
N ASP A 264 36.07 12.66 3.41
CA ASP A 264 35.93 11.22 3.18
C ASP A 264 35.95 10.96 1.65
N PRO A 265 36.95 10.23 1.12
CA PRO A 265 37.09 10.01 -0.30
C PRO A 265 36.18 8.88 -0.83
N THR A 266 35.28 8.31 -0.02
CA THR A 266 34.48 7.13 -0.38
C THR A 266 33.57 7.41 -1.58
N LEU A 267 32.71 8.43 -1.52
CA LEU A 267 31.86 8.84 -2.64
C LEU A 267 32.67 9.15 -3.92
N GLN A 268 33.77 9.90 -3.77
CA GLN A 268 34.65 10.23 -4.89
C GLN A 268 35.25 8.97 -5.52
N THR A 269 35.66 8.00 -4.70
CA THR A 269 36.25 6.75 -5.16
C THR A 269 35.23 5.91 -5.93
N VAL A 270 34.00 5.79 -5.43
CA VAL A 270 32.92 5.08 -6.12
C VAL A 270 32.60 5.75 -7.46
N SER A 271 32.43 7.08 -7.48
CA SER A 271 32.16 7.79 -8.75
C SER A 271 33.24 7.56 -9.78
N ILE A 272 34.52 7.75 -9.43
CA ILE A 272 35.62 7.58 -10.38
C ILE A 272 35.74 6.12 -10.82
N PHE A 273 35.44 5.18 -9.94
CA PHE A 273 35.42 3.76 -10.27
C PHE A 273 34.39 3.42 -11.34
N LEU A 274 33.17 3.93 -11.19
CA LEU A 274 32.09 3.77 -12.16
C LEU A 274 32.42 4.48 -13.49
N ASP A 275 32.93 5.72 -13.43
CA ASP A 275 33.36 6.50 -14.60
C ASP A 275 34.52 5.84 -15.36
N SER A 276 35.32 5.02 -14.68
CA SER A 276 36.45 4.26 -15.24
C SER A 276 36.06 2.87 -15.74
N GLY A 277 34.75 2.60 -15.91
CA GLY A 277 34.24 1.30 -16.38
C GLY A 277 34.49 0.17 -15.38
N ALA A 278 34.35 0.44 -14.09
CA ALA A 278 34.59 -0.50 -12.99
C ALA A 278 36.02 -1.09 -12.97
N SER A 279 37.02 -0.33 -13.44
CA SER A 279 38.42 -0.75 -13.45
C SER A 279 39.20 -0.26 -12.23
N LEU A 280 39.67 -1.18 -11.40
CA LEU A 280 40.49 -0.87 -10.22
C LEU A 280 41.78 -0.12 -10.59
N ASP A 281 42.49 -0.56 -11.63
CA ASP A 281 43.78 0.02 -12.02
C ASP A 281 43.63 1.41 -12.66
N ALA A 282 42.56 1.64 -13.42
CA ALA A 282 42.25 2.96 -13.96
C ALA A 282 41.89 3.93 -12.82
N THR A 283 41.06 3.48 -11.88
CA THR A 283 40.65 4.26 -10.71
C THR A 283 41.83 4.62 -9.81
N ALA A 284 42.70 3.65 -9.53
CA ALA A 284 43.89 3.84 -8.71
C ALA A 284 44.83 4.89 -9.32
N ARG A 285 45.04 4.82 -10.66
CA ARG A 285 45.81 5.83 -11.39
C ARG A 285 45.14 7.21 -11.35
N ALA A 286 43.83 7.30 -11.56
CA ALA A 286 43.08 8.55 -11.52
C ALA A 286 43.14 9.23 -10.13
N LEU A 287 43.08 8.43 -9.07
CA LEU A 287 43.14 8.89 -7.69
C LEU A 287 44.57 9.03 -7.14
N SER A 288 45.59 8.60 -7.88
CA SER A 288 46.98 8.52 -7.40
C SER A 288 47.14 7.73 -6.10
N VAL A 289 46.41 6.61 -5.98
CA VAL A 289 46.47 5.69 -4.82
C VAL A 289 46.83 4.28 -5.27
N HIS A 290 47.12 3.40 -4.32
CA HIS A 290 47.32 1.98 -4.61
C HIS A 290 45.98 1.27 -4.90
N PRO A 291 45.89 0.30 -5.83
CA PRO A 291 44.65 -0.45 -6.11
C PRO A 291 43.98 -1.07 -4.86
N ASN A 292 44.77 -1.52 -3.88
CA ASN A 292 44.24 -2.01 -2.60
C ASN A 292 43.45 -0.95 -1.82
N THR A 293 43.86 0.32 -1.90
CA THR A 293 43.12 1.42 -1.27
C THR A 293 41.77 1.62 -1.94
N VAL A 294 41.68 1.45 -3.26
CA VAL A 294 40.41 1.48 -3.99
C VAL A 294 39.51 0.33 -3.52
N ARG A 295 40.02 -0.91 -3.51
CA ARG A 295 39.27 -2.09 -3.02
C ARG A 295 38.73 -1.88 -1.60
N TYR A 296 39.57 -1.38 -0.70
CA TYR A 296 39.17 -1.09 0.67
C TYR A 296 38.04 -0.08 0.74
N ARG A 297 38.11 1.01 -0.03
CA ARG A 297 37.06 2.05 -0.06
C ARG A 297 35.77 1.55 -0.71
N LEU A 298 35.84 0.74 -1.76
CA LEU A 298 34.66 0.11 -2.37
C LEU A 298 33.98 -0.84 -1.38
N LYS A 299 34.75 -1.67 -0.68
CA LYS A 299 34.21 -2.52 0.38
C LYS A 299 33.50 -1.70 1.47
N ARG A 300 34.14 -0.62 1.92
CA ARG A 300 33.54 0.31 2.88
C ARG A 300 32.26 0.97 2.34
N ALA A 301 32.21 1.32 1.05
CA ALA A 301 31.01 1.86 0.42
C ALA A 301 29.84 0.86 0.49
N THR A 302 30.09 -0.42 0.23
CA THR A 302 29.11 -1.49 0.38
C THR A 302 28.68 -1.67 1.83
N GLU A 303 29.60 -1.58 2.80
CA GLU A 303 29.26 -1.62 4.23
C GLU A 303 28.39 -0.42 4.67
N ILE A 304 28.50 0.73 3.99
CA ILE A 304 27.74 1.95 4.31
C ILE A 304 26.34 1.93 3.70
N CYS A 305 26.22 1.65 2.39
CA CYS A 305 24.95 1.80 1.67
C CYS A 305 24.30 0.47 1.28
N GLY A 306 24.98 -0.66 1.47
CA GLY A 306 24.47 -1.98 1.10
C GLY A 306 24.71 -2.37 -0.37
N TRP A 307 25.29 -1.49 -1.20
CA TRP A 307 25.49 -1.72 -2.64
C TRP A 307 26.97 -1.91 -3.02
N ASP A 308 27.27 -2.95 -3.77
CA ASP A 308 28.58 -3.32 -4.32
C ASP A 308 28.79 -2.74 -5.71
N ALA A 309 29.70 -1.76 -5.81
CA ALA A 309 30.06 -1.14 -7.08
C ALA A 309 30.67 -2.13 -8.10
N THR A 310 31.14 -3.30 -7.66
CA THR A 310 31.74 -4.31 -8.54
C THR A 310 30.70 -5.24 -9.17
N ASP A 311 29.49 -5.31 -8.62
CA ASP A 311 28.36 -5.95 -9.28
C ASP A 311 27.77 -5.02 -10.36
N THR A 312 27.39 -5.59 -11.50
CA THR A 312 26.93 -4.79 -12.65
C THR A 312 25.56 -4.16 -12.43
N ARG A 313 24.65 -4.85 -11.72
CA ARG A 313 23.32 -4.33 -11.41
C ARG A 313 23.45 -3.24 -10.34
N GLU A 314 24.18 -3.51 -9.28
CA GLU A 314 24.34 -2.58 -8.16
C GLU A 314 25.16 -1.34 -8.56
N ALA A 315 26.13 -1.48 -9.47
CA ALA A 315 26.82 -0.35 -10.10
C ALA A 315 25.87 0.62 -10.83
N TYR A 316 24.82 0.09 -11.48
CA TYR A 316 23.80 0.91 -12.13
C TYR A 316 22.93 1.65 -11.10
N VAL A 317 22.59 1.00 -9.98
CA VAL A 317 21.90 1.64 -8.85
C VAL A 317 22.74 2.78 -8.28
N LEU A 318 24.02 2.52 -7.97
CA LEU A 318 24.97 3.53 -7.48
C LEU A 318 25.16 4.69 -8.45
N SER A 319 25.31 4.41 -9.75
CA SER A 319 25.46 5.45 -10.79
C SER A 319 24.23 6.36 -10.84
N THR A 320 23.04 5.77 -10.73
CA THR A 320 21.76 6.50 -10.74
C THR A 320 21.65 7.38 -9.49
N ALA A 321 21.91 6.82 -8.31
CA ALA A 321 21.91 7.55 -7.04
C ALA A 321 22.89 8.74 -7.05
N ILE A 322 24.14 8.53 -7.51
CA ILE A 322 25.15 9.59 -7.59
C ILE A 322 24.71 10.71 -8.54
N THR A 323 24.08 10.36 -9.66
CA THR A 323 23.58 11.34 -10.63
C THR A 323 22.45 12.17 -10.02
N LEU A 324 21.43 11.52 -9.43
CA LEU A 324 20.31 12.19 -8.76
C LEU A 324 20.79 13.10 -7.63
N GLY A 325 21.69 12.60 -6.79
CA GLY A 325 22.26 13.36 -5.68
C GLY A 325 23.00 14.63 -6.14
N ARG A 326 23.79 14.53 -7.22
CA ARG A 326 24.46 15.69 -7.83
C ARG A 326 23.49 16.70 -8.41
N LEU A 327 22.40 16.25 -9.04
CA LEU A 327 21.36 17.15 -9.57
C LEU A 327 20.67 17.92 -8.44
N ARG A 328 20.35 17.25 -7.33
CA ARG A 328 19.78 17.86 -6.13
C ARG A 328 20.75 18.87 -5.50
N ASP A 329 22.01 18.50 -5.29
CA ASP A 329 23.05 19.39 -4.75
C ASP A 329 23.26 20.65 -5.61
N ALA A 330 23.10 20.52 -6.94
CA ALA A 330 23.22 21.64 -7.88
C ALA A 330 21.94 22.51 -7.97
N GLY A 331 20.85 22.14 -7.30
CA GLY A 331 19.54 22.80 -7.44
C GLY A 331 18.97 22.69 -8.87
N LEU A 332 19.39 21.68 -9.62
CA LEU A 332 18.93 21.42 -11.00
C LEU A 332 17.71 20.50 -11.04
N TRP A 333 17.35 19.95 -9.89
CA TRP A 333 16.14 19.15 -9.74
C TRP A 333 14.92 20.07 -9.61
N ARG A 334 13.89 19.83 -10.41
CA ARG A 334 12.60 20.53 -10.31
C ARG A 334 11.57 19.54 -9.78
N ASP A 335 11.00 19.85 -8.63
CA ASP A 335 9.95 19.04 -7.98
C ASP A 335 8.57 19.20 -8.65
N ASP A 336 8.48 19.99 -9.73
CA ASP A 336 7.22 20.29 -10.41
C ASP A 336 6.82 19.25 -11.48
N GLY A 337 7.59 18.16 -11.61
CA GLY A 337 7.28 17.09 -12.56
C GLY A 337 7.28 17.53 -14.03
N THR A 338 7.79 18.73 -14.35
CA THR A 338 7.83 19.22 -15.73
C THR A 338 9.17 18.92 -16.38
N LEU A 339 9.13 18.15 -17.48
CA LEU A 339 10.23 18.05 -18.45
C LEU A 339 10.28 19.30 -19.35
#